data_AF-A0A7L2JVQ6-F1
#
_entry.id   AF-A0A7L2JVQ6-F1
#
_cell.length_a   1.000
_cell.length_b   1.000
_cell.length_c   1.000
_cell.angle_alpha   90.00
_cell.angle_beta   90.00
_cell.angle_gamma   90.00
#
_symmetry.space_group_name_H-M   'P 1'
#
loop_
_entity.id
_entity.type
_entity.pdbx_description
1 polymer ?
#
loop_
_entity_poly.entity_id
_entity_poly.type
_entity_poly.pdbx_seq_one_letter_code
_entity_poly.pdbx_strand_id
1 'polypeptide(L)'
;AVDIPCAAFRSGGSNPRIEWKFQRGSSLGLIYYGGELTEPYRNRVQFSRTSIRFQSVTREDSGKYICEVVGDGNQIAKSEVNLIVQGEATTVPVPCPHPRPLSLAMSLSPMPGPGFVPVPGPCP
;
A
#
# COMPACT_ATOMS: atom_id res chain seq x y z
N ALA A 1 11.19 -7.11 6.45
CA ALA A 1 10.18 -7.94 7.14
C ALA A 1 9.39 -7.08 8.13
N VAL A 2 8.09 -7.35 8.27
CA VAL A 2 7.18 -6.65 9.17
C VAL A 2 6.38 -7.68 9.97
N ASP A 3 6.27 -7.48 11.27
CA ASP A 3 5.53 -8.33 12.20
C ASP A 3 4.23 -7.64 12.62
N ILE A 4 3.10 -8.34 12.47
CA ILE A 4 1.77 -7.85 12.82
C ILE A 4 1.27 -8.64 14.03
N PRO A 5 1.20 -8.03 15.22
CA PRO A 5 0.87 -8.74 16.45
C PRO A 5 -0.63 -9.08 16.56
N CYS A 6 -0.93 -10.24 17.15
CA CYS A 6 -2.26 -10.62 17.61
C CYS A 6 -2.39 -10.40 19.11
N ALA A 7 -2.87 -9.22 19.52
CA ALA A 7 -3.09 -8.92 20.94
C ALA A 7 -4.18 -9.80 21.56
N ALA A 8 -5.18 -10.21 20.74
CA ALA A 8 -6.28 -11.08 21.18
C ALA A 8 -5.82 -12.48 21.63
N PHE A 9 -4.61 -12.92 21.24
CA PHE A 9 -4.08 -14.23 21.64
C PHE A 9 -4.03 -14.39 23.17
N ARG A 10 -3.80 -13.30 23.90
CA ARG A 10 -3.78 -13.30 25.38
C ARG A 10 -5.10 -13.76 26.02
N SER A 11 -6.21 -13.63 25.31
CA SER A 11 -7.55 -14.04 25.75
C SER A 11 -7.90 -15.47 25.33
N GLY A 12 -7.01 -16.17 24.62
CA GLY A 12 -7.29 -17.45 23.98
C GLY A 12 -7.11 -18.69 24.86
N GLY A 13 -6.48 -18.56 26.03
CA GLY A 13 -6.20 -19.71 26.90
C GLY A 13 -5.16 -20.67 26.33
N SER A 14 -5.33 -21.98 26.57
CA SER A 14 -4.26 -22.96 26.33
C SER A 14 -4.14 -23.43 24.88
N ASN A 15 -5.27 -23.55 24.17
CA ASN A 15 -5.28 -24.00 22.78
C ASN A 15 -6.31 -23.25 21.92
N PRO A 16 -6.13 -21.92 21.73
CA PRO A 16 -7.08 -21.16 20.95
C PRO A 16 -6.99 -21.50 19.46
N ARG A 17 -8.15 -21.41 18.79
CA ARG A 17 -8.21 -21.36 17.33
C ARG A 17 -7.99 -19.92 16.88
N ILE A 18 -7.03 -19.72 15.99
CA ILE A 18 -6.63 -18.39 15.51
C ILE A 18 -6.97 -18.30 14.03
N GLU A 19 -7.63 -17.21 13.65
CA GLU A 19 -7.96 -16.89 12.27
C GLU A 19 -7.49 -15.47 11.96
N TRP A 20 -6.93 -15.28 10.77
CA TRP A 20 -6.46 -13.98 10.31
C TRP A 20 -7.19 -13.55 9.04
N LYS A 21 -7.62 -12.28 9.04
CA LYS A 21 -8.32 -11.64 7.93
C LYS A 21 -7.61 -10.34 7.55
N PHE A 22 -7.64 -10.02 6.27
CA PHE A 22 -7.21 -8.75 5.71
C PHE A 22 -8.43 -7.99 5.20
N GLN A 23 -8.54 -6.72 5.54
CA GLN A 23 -9.60 -5.85 5.06
C GLN A 23 -8.99 -4.62 4.38
N ARG A 24 -9.39 -4.39 3.13
CA ARG A 24 -9.02 -3.22 2.33
C ARG A 24 -10.27 -2.59 1.74
N GLY A 25 -10.67 -1.43 2.26
CA GLY A 25 -11.99 -0.86 1.96
C GLY A 25 -13.10 -1.83 2.36
N SER A 26 -13.95 -2.19 1.40
CA SER A 26 -15.03 -3.17 1.58
C SER A 26 -14.61 -4.62 1.30
N SER A 27 -13.40 -4.84 0.75
CA SER A 27 -12.91 -6.17 0.44
C SER A 27 -12.35 -6.84 1.69
N LEU A 28 -12.74 -8.10 1.92
CA LEU A 28 -12.27 -8.95 3.00
C LEU A 28 -11.61 -10.21 2.42
N GLY A 29 -10.39 -10.50 2.84
CA GLY A 29 -9.64 -11.70 2.47
C GLY A 29 -9.23 -12.51 3.70
N LEU A 30 -9.12 -13.82 3.55
CA LEU A 30 -8.58 -14.70 4.59
C LEU A 30 -7.08 -14.86 4.39
N ILE A 31 -6.29 -14.70 5.46
CA ILE A 31 -4.84 -14.90 5.46
C ILE A 31 -4.50 -16.29 6.02
N TYR A 32 -5.07 -16.61 7.19
CA TYR A 32 -4.87 -17.86 7.91
C TYR A 32 -6.21 -18.37 8.41
N TYR A 33 -6.61 -19.54 7.96
CA TYR A 33 -7.91 -20.13 8.27
C TYR A 33 -7.81 -21.65 8.27
N GLY A 34 -8.53 -22.33 9.17
CA GLY A 34 -8.51 -23.79 9.25
C GLY A 34 -7.13 -24.38 9.59
N GLY A 35 -6.24 -23.60 10.22
CA GLY A 35 -4.89 -24.03 10.57
C GLY A 35 -3.83 -23.82 9.46
N GLU A 36 -4.20 -23.23 8.33
CA GLU A 36 -3.35 -23.10 7.15
C GLU A 36 -3.33 -21.66 6.61
N LEU A 37 -2.21 -21.27 6.01
CA LEU A 37 -2.15 -20.05 5.20
C LEU A 37 -2.90 -20.26 3.88
N THR A 38 -3.67 -19.25 3.47
CA THR A 38 -4.33 -19.25 2.16
C THR A 38 -3.31 -18.96 1.04
N GLU A 39 -3.65 -19.39 -0.17
CA GLU A 39 -2.74 -19.41 -1.33
C GLU A 39 -1.97 -18.10 -1.56
N PRO A 40 -2.58 -16.89 -1.50
CA PRO A 40 -1.85 -15.64 -1.75
C PRO A 40 -0.77 -15.32 -0.70
N TYR A 41 -0.85 -15.93 0.49
CA TYR A 41 0.02 -15.61 1.63
C TYR A 41 1.02 -16.72 1.96
N ARG A 42 0.83 -17.96 1.47
CA ARG A 42 1.68 -19.14 1.76
C ARG A 42 3.18 -18.89 1.60
N ASN A 43 3.58 -18.15 0.56
CA ASN A 43 4.99 -17.97 0.21
C ASN A 43 5.62 -16.69 0.79
N ARG A 44 4.85 -15.84 1.46
CA ARG A 44 5.31 -14.49 1.87
C ARG A 44 4.98 -14.13 3.32
N VAL A 45 4.08 -14.86 3.95
CA VAL A 45 3.72 -14.72 5.36
C VAL A 45 4.19 -15.94 6.14
N GLN A 46 4.76 -15.71 7.31
CA GLN A 46 5.00 -16.74 8.30
C GLN A 46 3.98 -16.56 9.43
N PHE A 47 3.28 -17.64 9.78
CA PHE A 47 2.33 -17.63 10.88
C PHE A 47 3.01 -18.02 12.19
N SER A 48 2.61 -17.35 13.27
CA SER A 48 2.82 -17.79 14.65
C SER A 48 1.55 -17.54 15.46
N ARG A 49 1.44 -18.14 16.65
CA ARG A 49 0.26 -17.93 17.49
C ARG A 49 0.08 -16.47 17.93
N THR A 50 1.17 -15.72 18.03
CA THR A 50 1.17 -14.34 18.56
C THR A 50 1.23 -13.27 17.47
N SER A 51 1.55 -13.63 16.22
CA SER A 51 1.73 -12.68 15.13
C SER A 51 1.75 -13.37 13.76
N ILE A 52 1.52 -12.59 12.70
CA ILE A 52 1.93 -12.94 11.34
C ILE A 52 3.10 -12.07 10.91
N ARG A 53 4.04 -12.65 10.17
CA ARG A 53 5.25 -11.97 9.71
C ARG A 53 5.34 -11.95 8.20
N PHE A 54 5.23 -10.77 7.61
CA PHE A 54 5.49 -10.56 6.19
C PHE A 54 7.00 -10.46 5.95
N GLN A 55 7.54 -11.28 5.05
CA GLN A 55 8.96 -11.19 4.67
C GLN A 55 9.24 -9.88 3.92
N SER A 56 8.37 -9.56 2.97
CA SER A 56 8.35 -8.32 2.20
C SER A 56 6.92 -7.78 2.10
N VAL A 57 6.81 -6.46 2.17
CA VAL A 57 5.54 -5.73 2.05
C VAL A 57 5.59 -4.78 0.86
N THR A 58 4.45 -4.60 0.21
CA THR A 58 4.22 -3.69 -0.91
C THR A 58 3.07 -2.74 -0.56
N ARG A 59 2.81 -1.73 -1.39
CA ARG A 59 1.71 -0.77 -1.13
C ARG A 59 0.35 -1.46 -1.06
N GLU A 60 0.20 -2.59 -1.74
CA GLU A 60 -1.03 -3.38 -1.82
C GLU A 60 -1.38 -4.06 -0.49
N ASP A 61 -0.39 -4.27 0.38
CA ASP A 61 -0.58 -4.82 1.72
C ASP A 61 -1.08 -3.78 2.73
N SER A 62 -1.18 -2.50 2.33
CA SER A 62 -1.74 -1.49 3.20
C SER A 62 -3.23 -1.76 3.44
N GLY A 63 -3.61 -1.86 4.71
CA GLY A 63 -4.97 -2.17 5.12
C GLY A 63 -5.06 -2.65 6.55
N LYS A 64 -6.25 -3.12 6.92
CA LYS A 64 -6.56 -3.57 8.27
C LYS A 64 -6.38 -5.09 8.38
N TYR A 65 -5.55 -5.50 9.31
CA TYR A 65 -5.31 -6.89 9.66
C TYR A 65 -6.07 -7.21 10.94
N ILE A 66 -6.89 -8.26 10.88
CA ILE A 66 -7.79 -8.67 11.94
C ILE A 66 -7.34 -10.05 12.41
N CYS A 67 -6.97 -10.15 13.68
CA CYS A 67 -6.78 -11.43 14.34
C CYS A 67 -8.03 -11.75 15.16
N GLU A 68 -8.62 -12.91 14.92
CA GLU A 68 -9.71 -13.47 15.72
C GLU A 68 -9.20 -14.72 16.44
N VAL A 69 -9.48 -14.79 17.73
CA VAL A 69 -9.02 -15.85 18.63
C VAL A 69 -10.24 -16.43 19.33
N VAL A 70 -10.53 -17.69 19.06
CA VAL A 70 -11.57 -18.45 19.75
C VAL A 70 -10.89 -19.27 20.83
N GLY A 71 -11.06 -18.85 22.08
CA GLY A 71 -10.46 -19.48 23.25
C GLY A 71 -11.37 -20.51 23.93
N ASP A 72 -11.01 -20.86 25.16
CA ASP A 72 -11.79 -21.75 26.02
C ASP A 72 -13.24 -21.25 26.18
N GLY A 73 -14.20 -22.17 26.24
CA GLY A 73 -15.62 -21.83 26.38
C GLY A 73 -16.24 -21.11 25.18
N ASN A 74 -15.62 -21.21 24.00
CA ASN A 74 -16.08 -20.57 22.75
C ASN A 74 -16.08 -19.03 22.80
N GLN A 75 -15.34 -18.43 23.74
CA GLN A 75 -15.19 -16.99 23.81
C GLN A 75 -14.36 -16.48 22.62
N ILE A 76 -14.85 -15.44 21.96
CA ILE A 76 -14.18 -14.82 20.81
C ILE A 76 -13.54 -13.50 21.26
N ALA A 77 -12.24 -13.38 21.03
CA ALA A 77 -11.48 -12.15 21.18
C ALA A 77 -10.96 -11.68 19.82
N LYS A 78 -10.87 -10.36 19.62
CA LYS A 78 -10.45 -9.76 18.36
C LYS A 78 -9.46 -8.63 18.60
N SER A 79 -8.42 -8.54 17.76
CA SER A 79 -7.50 -7.41 17.72
C SER A 79 -7.27 -6.97 16.28
N GLU A 80 -7.15 -5.66 16.06
CA GLU A 80 -6.97 -5.06 14.74
C GLU A 80 -5.65 -4.27 14.68
N VAL A 81 -4.95 -4.36 13.56
CA VAL A 81 -3.75 -3.57 13.25
C VAL A 81 -3.91 -2.96 11.86
N ASN A 82 -3.71 -1.65 11.72
CA ASN A 82 -3.73 -0.98 10.42
C ASN A 82 -2.30 -0.79 9.91
N LEU A 83 -1.92 -1.54 8.88
CA LEU A 83 -0.61 -1.42 8.25
C LEU A 83 -0.67 -0.36 7.16
N ILE A 84 0.30 0.56 7.16
CA ILE A 84 0.50 1.54 6.10
C ILE A 84 1.90 1.35 5.55
N VAL A 85 2.00 0.89 4.31
CA VAL A 85 3.28 0.72 3.63
C VAL A 85 3.59 1.97 2.84
N GLN A 86 4.54 2.76 3.32
CA GLN A 86 5.07 3.88 2.56
C GLN A 86 6.00 3.31 1.49
N GLY A 87 5.75 3.61 0.23
CA GLY A 87 6.72 3.28 -0.82
C GLY A 87 7.78 4.36 -0.85
N GLU A 88 9.04 3.96 -0.85
CA GLU A 88 10.11 4.81 -1.35
C GLU A 88 9.69 5.31 -2.74
N ALA A 89 9.53 6.63 -2.88
CA ALA A 89 9.51 7.21 -4.19
C ALA A 89 10.87 6.88 -4.77
N THR A 90 10.95 5.87 -5.64
CA THR A 90 12.11 5.71 -6.50
C THR A 90 12.21 7.04 -7.22
N THR A 91 13.12 7.90 -6.76
CA THR A 91 13.62 9.04 -7.50
C THR A 91 14.39 8.43 -8.64
N VAL A 92 13.68 7.82 -9.59
CA VAL A 92 14.23 7.61 -10.91
C VAL A 92 14.51 9.03 -11.37
N PRO A 93 15.77 9.45 -11.52
CA PRO A 93 16.02 10.73 -12.16
C PRO A 93 15.43 10.58 -13.55
N VAL A 94 14.28 11.22 -13.78
CA VAL A 94 13.64 11.23 -15.09
C VAL A 94 14.70 11.85 -16.00
N PRO A 95 15.26 11.12 -16.98
CA PRO A 95 16.21 11.74 -17.89
C PRO A 95 15.41 12.78 -18.66
N CYS A 96 15.70 14.06 -18.42
CA CYS A 96 15.11 15.13 -19.21
C CYS A 96 15.41 14.83 -20.69
N PRO A 97 14.40 14.72 -21.57
CA PRO A 97 14.67 14.74 -22.99
C PRO A 97 15.36 16.07 -23.29
N HIS A 98 16.60 15.99 -23.75
CA HIS A 98 17.43 17.16 -24.05
C HIS A 98 16.64 18.15 -24.92
N PRO A 99 16.69 19.46 -24.65
CA PRO A 99 16.12 20.44 -25.55
C PRO A 99 16.87 20.35 -26.89
N ARG A 100 16.16 20.01 -27.95
CA ARG A 100 16.68 20.15 -29.32
C ARG A 100 17.03 21.63 -29.52
N PRO A 101 18.19 21.98 -30.08
CA PRO A 101 18.50 23.37 -30.37
C PRO A 101 17.46 23.89 -31.38
N LEU A 102 16.76 24.97 -31.03
CA LEU A 102 15.87 25.67 -31.94
C LEU A 102 16.70 26.18 -33.12
N SER A 103 16.42 25.66 -34.33
CA SER A 103 16.80 26.36 -35.56
C SER A 103 16.02 27.66 -35.61
N LEU A 104 16.70 28.78 -35.36
CA LEU A 104 16.12 30.12 -35.42
C LEU A 104 15.91 30.51 -36.89
N ALA A 105 14.72 30.27 -37.44
CA ALA A 105 14.31 30.92 -38.68
C ALA A 105 13.76 32.31 -38.33
N MET A 106 14.57 33.36 -38.50
CA MET A 106 14.14 34.75 -38.39
C MET A 106 13.43 35.16 -39.68
N SER A 107 12.09 35.25 -39.66
CA SER A 107 11.32 35.95 -40.67
C SER A 107 10.97 37.35 -40.16
N LEU A 108 11.49 38.40 -40.80
CA LEU A 108 11.05 39.77 -40.57
C LEU A 108 9.74 40.03 -41.32
N SER A 109 8.71 40.45 -40.59
CA SER A 109 7.48 41.03 -41.14
C SER A 109 7.39 42.51 -40.73
N PRO A 110 7.08 43.44 -41.66
CA PRO A 110 6.90 44.85 -41.33
C PRO A 110 5.54 45.10 -40.67
N MET A 111 5.52 45.91 -39.61
CA MET A 111 4.31 46.32 -38.88
C MET A 111 3.87 47.73 -39.30
N PRO A 112 2.56 48.01 -39.31
CA PRO A 112 2.07 49.34 -38.94
C PRO A 112 0.99 49.27 -37.84
N GLY A 113 1.19 50.00 -36.74
CA GLY A 113 0.13 50.38 -35.79
C GLY A 113 0.26 49.81 -34.37
N PRO A 114 -0.16 50.54 -33.32
CA PRO A 114 0.08 50.15 -31.94
C PRO A 114 -1.14 49.47 -31.28
N GLY A 115 -0.85 48.40 -30.52
CA GLY A 115 -1.61 48.06 -29.31
C GLY A 115 -2.49 46.82 -29.38
N PHE A 116 -1.92 45.65 -29.07
CA PHE A 116 -2.64 44.54 -28.43
C PHE A 116 -1.68 43.84 -27.44
N VAL A 117 -2.13 43.69 -26.19
CA VAL A 117 -1.38 43.00 -25.13
C VAL A 117 -1.76 41.51 -25.17
N PRO A 118 -0.82 40.57 -25.32
CA PRO A 118 -1.12 39.15 -25.18
C PRO A 118 -1.16 38.75 -23.70
N VAL A 119 -2.28 38.17 -23.29
CA VAL A 119 -2.44 37.41 -22.04
C VAL A 119 -1.55 36.16 -22.07
N PRO A 120 -0.89 35.79 -20.97
CA PRO A 120 -0.12 34.55 -20.92
C PRO A 120 -1.07 33.35 -21.03
N GLY A 121 -0.86 32.54 -22.06
CA GLY A 121 -1.50 31.22 -22.18
C GLY A 121 -0.98 30.27 -21.09
N PRO A 122 -1.71 29.18 -20.82
CA PRO A 122 -1.31 28.21 -19.81
C PRO A 122 0.07 27.64 -20.15
N CYS A 123 0.94 27.63 -19.14
CA CYS A 123 2.27 27.03 -19.22
C CYS A 123 2.16 25.55 -19.61
N PRO A 124 3.04 25.06 -20.50
CA PRO A 124 3.01 23.68 -20.98
C PRO A 124 3.46 22.67 -19.91
#